data_AF-A0AAX6DST0-F1
#
_entry.id   AF-A0AAX6DST0-F1
#
_cell.length_a   1.000
_cell.length_b   1.000
_cell.length_c   1.000
_cell.angle_alpha   90.00
_cell.angle_beta   90.00
_cell.angle_gamma   90.00
#
_symmetry.space_group_name_H-M   'P 1'
#
loop_
_entity.id
_entity.type
_entity.pdbx_description
1 polymer ?
#
loop_
_entity_poly.entity_id
_entity_poly.type
_entity_poly.pdbx_seq_one_letter_code
_entity_poly.pdbx_strand_id
1 'polypeptide(L)'
;MALSRLRIGGAWNGVLELDFGTFTVGMLREEVHRRSGAGPDRAISMICGGKLLKDADGAETLSRLGIRSNSKVLVTAVAADRGLAFDREAAAEADRSGRLARLRAAAAALAERHADGSLPVEDFNLELEDQSGQKVTLGSEADKKGVMTGLMLHASGKSLIEKEKYKDALEVLIMGEEAFALCDPKFIEMVDNVPMLQLDIVWCYFMLRDISCLSVAGERLTKARKGFERAHGKDSTRFRILQAGRHAELAIYLRLELLEGVVAYHSGKYEESRKALSSAQSKYVQLQVPDEALSLLMNMGYKEKSAKRALRMSGQDIQNAVDFLVEERAKKTRRYEENIQRQQEILEQKRYGMTPQKKAVDIQRLNELVSIGFERDLAAEALRLNENDTQLALDLLTDPDKNSALQHQISSRKAQRFSADVEELVSMGHDRAAVMDALRTLTKEEALRQLGQPLPRDDSPPPVGAATEGTSAAAATTDDEDAAADDDATAAAAAAAASPENDRDEEMENEIAKELPQDAMTDYDIEVSKEGDALAEYLSMLDSTGNV
;
A
#
# COMPACT_ATOMS: atom_id res chain seq x y z
N MET A 1 5.35 2.49 75.86
CA MET A 1 5.41 2.46 74.38
C MET A 1 4.81 3.77 73.86
N ALA A 2 5.56 4.55 73.08
CA ALA A 2 5.10 5.85 72.61
C ALA A 2 4.38 5.70 71.27
N LEU A 3 3.04 5.63 71.32
CA LEU A 3 2.19 5.67 70.13
C LEU A 3 2.36 7.04 69.45
N SER A 4 2.75 7.04 68.19
CA SER A 4 2.99 8.25 67.43
C SER A 4 1.93 8.42 66.34
N ARG A 5 1.47 9.66 66.13
CA ARG A 5 0.37 9.98 65.21
C ARG A 5 0.91 10.23 63.80
N LEU A 6 0.40 9.51 62.81
CA LEU A 6 0.65 9.71 61.40
C LEU A 6 -0.63 10.23 60.74
N ARG A 7 -0.54 11.34 59.98
CA ARG A 7 -1.68 11.86 59.23
C ARG A 7 -1.60 11.37 57.80
N ILE A 8 -2.61 10.65 57.35
CA ILE A 8 -2.71 10.16 55.98
C ILE A 8 -3.77 10.98 55.25
N GLY A 9 -3.42 11.44 54.06
CA GLY A 9 -4.32 12.15 53.16
C GLY A 9 -4.36 11.50 51.78
N GLY A 10 -5.48 11.61 51.06
CA GLY A 10 -5.65 11.10 49.69
C GLY A 10 -6.70 9.99 49.61
N ALA A 11 -6.32 8.81 49.10
CA ALA A 11 -7.21 7.66 48.90
C ALA A 11 -7.87 7.15 50.21
N TRP A 12 -7.27 7.46 51.36
CA TRP A 12 -7.90 7.37 52.66
C TRP A 12 -7.46 8.57 53.50
N ASN A 13 -8.38 9.17 54.25
CA ASN A 13 -8.10 10.33 55.10
C ASN A 13 -8.30 9.93 56.57
N GLY A 14 -7.22 9.92 57.35
CA GLY A 14 -7.29 9.52 58.74
C GLY A 14 -5.98 9.68 59.51
N VAL A 15 -6.08 9.57 60.83
CA VAL A 15 -4.93 9.58 61.73
C VAL A 15 -4.68 8.14 62.19
N LEU A 16 -3.50 7.60 61.88
CA LEU A 16 -3.05 6.31 62.40
C LEU A 16 -2.14 6.54 63.59
N GLU A 17 -2.42 5.88 64.71
CA GLU A 17 -1.50 5.80 65.84
C GLU A 17 -0.66 4.53 65.68
N LEU A 18 0.61 4.69 65.31
CA LEU A 18 1.52 3.59 65.01
C LEU A 18 2.80 3.71 65.85
N ASP A 19 3.42 2.57 66.09
CA ASP A 19 4.78 2.51 66.62
C ASP A 19 5.78 2.55 65.44
N PHE A 20 6.42 3.70 65.25
CA PHE A 20 7.39 3.91 64.17
C PHE A 20 8.67 3.08 64.32
N GLY A 21 8.89 2.43 65.48
CA GLY A 21 10.03 1.56 65.73
C GLY A 21 9.87 0.14 65.16
N THR A 22 8.63 -0.30 64.92
CA THR A 22 8.31 -1.69 64.53
C THR A 22 7.60 -1.81 63.18
N PHE A 23 6.94 -0.75 62.72
CA PHE A 23 6.25 -0.75 61.42
C PHE A 23 7.20 -0.50 60.23
N THR A 24 7.02 -1.27 59.15
CA THR A 24 7.67 -1.10 57.84
C THR A 24 6.73 -0.47 56.80
N VAL A 25 7.27 -0.03 55.66
CA VAL A 25 6.50 0.58 54.56
C VAL A 25 5.46 -0.38 53.98
N GLY A 26 5.80 -1.66 53.85
CA GLY A 26 4.86 -2.70 53.40
C GLY A 26 3.68 -2.90 54.34
N MET A 27 3.93 -2.95 55.66
CA MET A 27 2.87 -3.08 56.68
C MET A 27 1.97 -1.84 56.73
N LEU A 28 2.55 -0.64 56.55
CA LEU A 28 1.78 0.59 56.45
C LEU A 28 0.89 0.59 55.20
N ARG A 29 1.41 0.12 54.05
CA ARG A 29 0.63 0.00 52.81
C ARG A 29 -0.55 -0.95 52.98
N GLU A 30 -0.33 -2.09 53.63
CA GLU A 30 -1.38 -3.09 53.90
C GLU A 30 -2.46 -2.57 54.86
N GLU A 31 -2.08 -1.86 55.93
CA GLU A 31 -3.03 -1.24 56.86
C GLU A 31 -3.88 -0.15 56.18
N VAL A 32 -3.26 0.66 55.32
CA VAL A 32 -3.96 1.67 54.52
C VAL A 32 -4.84 1.01 53.46
N HIS A 33 -4.41 -0.09 52.85
CA HIS A 33 -5.23 -0.89 51.92
C HIS A 33 -6.49 -1.43 52.62
N ARG A 34 -6.32 -2.05 53.79
CA ARG A 34 -7.42 -2.61 54.59
C ARG A 34 -8.44 -1.54 55.02
N ARG A 35 -7.98 -0.35 55.41
CA ARG A 35 -8.87 0.74 55.87
C ARG A 35 -9.46 1.60 54.75
N SER A 36 -8.80 1.65 53.59
CA SER A 36 -9.31 2.38 52.41
C SER A 36 -10.41 1.63 51.67
N GLY A 37 -10.59 0.32 51.94
CA GLY A 37 -11.56 -0.51 51.22
C GLY A 37 -11.23 -0.67 49.73
N ALA A 38 -9.99 -0.38 49.33
CA ALA A 38 -9.54 -0.58 47.97
C ALA A 38 -9.51 -2.09 47.66
N GLY A 39 -10.14 -2.51 46.57
CA GLY A 39 -10.09 -3.91 46.14
C GLY A 39 -8.65 -4.39 45.86
N PRO A 40 -8.41 -5.71 45.82
CA PRO A 40 -7.08 -6.32 45.70
C PRO A 40 -6.28 -5.89 44.45
N ASP A 41 -6.93 -5.23 43.49
CA ASP A 41 -6.40 -4.84 42.18
C ASP A 41 -5.87 -3.39 42.10
N ARG A 42 -5.87 -2.67 43.23
CA ARG A 42 -5.39 -1.27 43.31
C ARG A 42 -4.04 -1.19 44.00
N ALA A 43 -3.01 -0.79 43.24
CA ALA A 43 -1.69 -0.49 43.78
C ALA A 43 -1.73 0.86 44.53
N ILE A 44 -1.28 0.85 45.79
CA ILE A 44 -1.25 2.05 46.64
C ILE A 44 0.14 2.67 46.62
N SER A 45 0.25 3.83 45.98
CA SER A 45 1.45 4.66 45.99
C SER A 45 1.41 5.62 47.19
N MET A 46 2.52 5.73 47.93
CA MET A 46 2.62 6.57 49.13
C MET A 46 3.76 7.58 48.99
N ILE A 47 3.48 8.86 49.22
CA ILE A 47 4.43 9.97 49.12
C ILE A 47 4.53 10.67 50.47
N CYS A 48 5.73 10.86 50.99
CA CYS A 48 5.99 11.60 52.23
C CYS A 48 7.04 12.69 51.96
N GLY A 49 6.70 13.96 52.21
CA GLY A 49 7.65 15.07 52.08
C GLY A 49 8.26 15.26 50.68
N GLY A 50 7.53 14.90 49.62
CA GLY A 50 7.98 15.01 48.22
C GLY A 50 8.79 13.81 47.71
N LYS A 51 8.98 12.76 48.50
CA LYS A 51 9.65 11.52 48.09
C LYS A 51 8.65 10.37 48.00
N LEU A 52 8.75 9.61 46.91
CA LEU A 52 7.99 8.37 46.72
C LEU A 52 8.56 7.26 47.60
N LEU A 53 7.74 6.67 48.46
CA LEU A 53 8.12 5.55 49.31
C LEU A 53 8.05 4.25 48.49
N LYS A 54 9.19 3.85 47.91
CA LYS A 54 9.35 2.54 47.26
C LYS A 54 9.66 1.48 48.32
N ASP A 55 9.14 0.27 48.16
CA ASP A 55 9.59 -0.88 48.95
C ASP A 55 10.96 -1.31 48.42
N ALA A 56 12.01 -0.62 48.83
CA ALA A 56 13.35 -1.18 48.75
C ALA A 56 13.55 -1.98 50.03
N ASP A 57 13.74 -3.30 49.88
CA ASP A 57 14.02 -4.30 50.91
C ASP A 57 13.24 -4.12 52.22
N GLY A 58 12.13 -4.88 52.38
CA GLY A 58 11.09 -4.77 53.42
C GLY A 58 11.48 -4.84 54.91
N ALA A 59 12.72 -4.49 55.27
CA ALA A 59 13.28 -4.41 56.62
C ALA A 59 13.51 -2.97 57.12
N GLU A 60 13.28 -1.93 56.30
CA GLU A 60 13.43 -0.54 56.76
C GLU A 60 12.22 -0.07 57.58
N THR A 61 12.45 0.32 58.83
CA THR A 61 11.44 0.88 59.72
C THR A 61 11.13 2.33 59.37
N LEU A 62 9.89 2.77 59.58
CA LEU A 62 9.42 4.13 59.25
C LEU A 62 10.29 5.24 59.88
N SER A 63 10.91 4.96 61.04
CA SER A 63 11.86 5.87 61.70
C SER A 63 13.16 6.11 60.90
N ARG A 64 13.69 5.08 60.22
CA ARG A 64 14.91 5.19 59.38
C ARG A 64 14.67 5.95 58.09
N LEU A 65 13.44 5.89 57.57
CA LEU A 65 12.98 6.64 56.39
C LEU A 65 12.65 8.11 56.70
N GLY A 66 12.89 8.57 57.93
CA GLY A 66 12.75 9.97 58.33
C GLY A 66 11.30 10.41 58.61
N ILE A 67 10.37 9.48 58.79
CA ILE A 67 8.98 9.78 59.15
C ILE A 67 8.92 10.10 60.65
N ARG A 68 8.45 11.30 60.99
CA ARG A 68 8.36 11.81 62.36
C ARG A 68 6.91 11.84 62.83
N SER A 69 6.69 12.01 64.13
CA SER A 69 5.35 12.25 64.70
C SER A 69 4.71 13.48 64.05
N ASN A 70 3.45 13.32 63.60
CA ASN A 70 2.65 14.24 62.79
C ASN A 70 3.06 14.43 61.32
N SER A 71 3.91 13.57 60.74
CA SER A 71 4.17 13.59 59.30
C SER A 71 2.89 13.37 58.47
N LYS A 72 2.80 14.06 57.33
CA LYS A 72 1.71 13.92 56.36
C LYS A 72 2.15 12.98 55.24
N VAL A 73 1.43 11.88 55.04
CA VAL A 73 1.64 10.94 53.93
C VAL A 73 0.48 11.07 52.96
N LEU A 74 0.79 11.37 51.70
CA LEU A 74 -0.19 11.39 50.62
C LEU A 74 -0.26 9.98 50.01
N VAL A 75 -1.46 9.42 49.95
CA VAL A 75 -1.71 8.08 49.44
C VAL A 75 -2.57 8.20 48.19
N THR A 76 -2.09 7.65 47.09
CA THR A 76 -2.83 7.59 45.83
C THR A 76 -3.03 6.14 45.44
N ALA A 77 -4.29 5.73 45.24
CA ALA A 77 -4.60 4.41 44.72
C ALA A 77 -4.64 4.49 43.19
N VAL A 78 -3.74 3.77 42.53
CA VAL A 78 -3.71 3.65 41.06
C VAL A 78 -4.16 2.22 40.72
N ALA A 79 -5.17 2.10 39.86
CA ALA A 79 -5.54 0.79 39.34
C ALA A 79 -4.41 0.29 38.43
N ALA A 80 -3.88 -0.91 38.69
CA ALA A 80 -2.79 -1.49 37.89
C ALA A 80 -3.21 -1.64 36.41
N ASP A 81 -4.50 -1.91 36.20
CA ASP A 81 -5.13 -2.06 34.88
C ASP A 81 -5.06 -0.78 34.02
N ARG A 82 -5.05 0.43 34.62
CA ARG A 82 -4.90 1.68 33.86
C ARG A 82 -3.48 1.90 33.34
N GLY A 83 -2.46 1.43 34.06
CA GLY A 83 -1.07 1.50 33.60
C GLY A 83 -0.83 0.53 32.44
N LEU A 84 -1.32 -0.71 32.58
CA LEU A 84 -1.24 -1.71 31.52
C LEU A 84 -2.06 -1.34 30.29
N ALA A 85 -3.23 -0.72 30.45
CA ALA A 85 -4.02 -0.20 29.35
C ALA A 85 -3.31 0.96 28.62
N PHE A 86 -2.69 1.88 29.37
CA PHE A 86 -1.90 2.98 28.80
C PHE A 86 -0.67 2.47 28.05
N ASP A 87 0.07 1.51 28.61
CA ASP A 87 1.24 0.92 27.96
C ASP A 87 0.85 0.14 26.69
N ARG A 88 -0.30 -0.55 26.70
CA ARG A 88 -0.85 -1.23 25.51
C ARG A 88 -1.30 -0.25 24.44
N GLU A 89 -1.96 0.84 24.82
CA GLU A 89 -2.38 1.90 23.90
C GLU A 89 -1.17 2.60 23.27
N ALA A 90 -0.15 2.90 24.08
CA ALA A 90 1.11 3.47 23.59
C ALA A 90 1.88 2.51 22.66
N ALA A 91 1.89 1.21 22.95
CA ALA A 91 2.49 0.20 22.08
C ALA A 91 1.73 0.10 20.74
N ALA A 92 0.39 0.04 20.79
CA ALA A 92 -0.43 0.01 19.58
C ALA A 92 -0.29 1.29 18.73
N GLU A 93 -0.10 2.44 19.37
CA GLU A 93 0.19 3.70 18.69
C GLU A 93 1.57 3.69 18.04
N ALA A 94 2.59 3.18 18.73
CA ALA A 94 3.94 3.05 18.19
C ALA A 94 3.96 2.12 16.96
N ASP A 95 3.29 0.97 17.04
CA ASP A 95 3.16 0.02 15.94
C ASP A 95 2.44 0.65 14.73
N ARG A 96 1.37 1.41 14.99
CA ARG A 96 0.64 2.15 13.94
C ARG A 96 1.54 3.19 13.27
N SER A 97 2.24 4.00 14.05
CA SER A 97 3.18 4.99 13.51
C SER A 97 4.31 4.35 12.70
N GLY A 98 4.80 3.18 13.14
CA GLY A 98 5.82 2.41 12.44
C GLY A 98 5.32 1.91 11.09
N ARG A 99 4.10 1.38 11.01
CA ARG A 99 3.47 0.97 9.74
C ARG A 99 3.30 2.16 8.79
N LEU A 100 2.85 3.32 9.28
CA LEU A 100 2.65 4.50 8.45
C LEU A 100 3.97 5.09 7.94
N ALA A 101 5.03 5.06 8.76
CA ALA A 101 6.37 5.45 8.34
C ALA A 101 6.91 4.52 7.23
N ARG A 102 6.70 3.20 7.37
CA ARG A 102 7.03 2.21 6.32
C ARG A 102 6.27 2.50 5.01
N LEU A 103 4.96 2.75 5.09
CA LEU A 103 4.14 3.08 3.92
C LEU A 103 4.66 4.34 3.21
N ARG A 104 4.96 5.41 3.95
CA ARG A 104 5.52 6.65 3.37
C ARG A 104 6.86 6.41 2.69
N ALA A 105 7.75 5.66 3.34
CA ALA A 105 9.06 5.34 2.79
C ALA A 105 8.95 4.51 1.50
N ALA A 106 8.09 3.49 1.49
CA ALA A 106 7.82 2.65 0.32
C ALA A 106 7.24 3.47 -0.86
N ALA A 107 6.25 4.35 -0.60
CA ALA A 107 5.67 5.21 -1.63
C ALA A 107 6.71 6.17 -2.24
N ALA A 108 7.56 6.77 -1.41
CA ALA A 108 8.63 7.66 -1.87
C ALA A 108 9.72 6.91 -2.67
N ALA A 109 10.07 5.69 -2.25
CA ALA A 109 11.06 4.85 -2.93
C ALA A 109 10.54 4.32 -4.28
N LEU A 110 9.26 3.97 -4.38
CA LEU A 110 8.61 3.66 -5.66
C LEU A 110 8.62 4.86 -6.60
N ALA A 111 8.21 6.04 -6.10
CA ALA A 111 8.18 7.27 -6.89
C ALA A 111 9.56 7.68 -7.43
N GLU A 112 10.63 7.49 -6.63
CA GLU A 112 12.01 7.80 -7.02
C GLU A 112 12.53 6.92 -8.15
N ARG A 113 12.22 5.62 -8.13
CA ARG A 113 12.60 4.69 -9.20
C ARG A 113 11.93 5.00 -10.53
N HIS A 114 10.70 5.50 -10.49
CA HIS A 114 10.00 5.97 -11.69
C HIS A 114 10.54 7.30 -12.26
N ALA A 115 11.26 8.08 -11.46
CA ALA A 115 11.87 9.34 -11.89
C ALA A 115 13.21 9.11 -12.62
N ASP A 116 14.06 8.21 -12.11
CA ASP A 116 15.45 8.06 -12.59
C ASP A 116 15.59 7.31 -13.93
N GLY A 117 14.52 6.69 -14.44
CA GLY A 117 14.54 5.95 -15.72
C GLY A 117 15.49 4.74 -15.73
N SER A 118 15.91 4.28 -14.54
CA SER A 118 16.65 3.04 -14.36
C SER A 118 15.80 1.83 -14.74
N LEU A 119 16.44 0.70 -15.08
CA LEU A 119 15.71 -0.52 -15.39
C LEU A 119 14.80 -0.87 -14.22
N PRO A 120 13.48 -1.05 -14.43
CA PRO A 120 12.60 -1.57 -13.41
C PRO A 120 13.15 -2.93 -12.96
N VAL A 121 13.62 -2.99 -11.72
CA VAL A 121 14.02 -4.26 -11.11
C VAL A 121 12.79 -5.18 -11.00
N GLU A 122 11.58 -4.60 -10.94
CA GLU A 122 10.28 -5.26 -10.84
C GLU A 122 9.20 -4.75 -11.81
N ASP A 123 8.06 -5.43 -11.82
CA ASP A 123 6.86 -5.20 -12.67
C ASP A 123 6.09 -3.91 -12.39
N PHE A 124 6.46 -3.15 -11.35
CA PHE A 124 5.80 -1.89 -11.03
C PHE A 124 6.37 -0.82 -11.93
N ASN A 125 5.72 -0.54 -13.07
CA ASN A 125 5.94 0.68 -13.85
C ASN A 125 4.73 1.59 -13.72
N LEU A 126 4.76 2.52 -12.77
CA LEU A 126 3.71 3.52 -12.64
C LEU A 126 3.93 4.64 -13.68
N GLU A 127 2.95 4.81 -14.57
CA GLU A 127 2.90 5.91 -15.53
C GLU A 127 1.76 6.85 -15.14
N LEU A 128 2.01 8.15 -15.25
CA LEU A 128 0.97 9.15 -15.03
C LEU A 128 0.10 9.24 -16.28
N GLU A 129 -1.19 9.01 -16.09
CA GLU A 129 -2.19 9.12 -17.14
C GLU A 129 -3.11 10.32 -16.87
N ASP A 130 -3.62 10.94 -17.92
CA ASP A 130 -4.72 11.89 -17.83
C ASP A 130 -6.07 11.18 -17.69
N GLN A 131 -7.15 11.96 -17.53
CA GLN A 131 -8.52 11.44 -17.42
C GLN A 131 -8.99 10.63 -18.65
N SER A 132 -8.28 10.70 -19.78
CA SER A 132 -8.55 9.92 -20.99
C SER A 132 -7.74 8.62 -21.09
N GLY A 133 -6.73 8.44 -20.23
CA GLY A 133 -5.77 7.34 -20.24
C GLY A 133 -4.54 7.60 -21.10
N GLN A 134 -4.27 8.87 -21.46
CA GLN A 134 -3.05 9.24 -22.19
C GLN A 134 -1.92 9.56 -21.22
N LYS A 135 -0.70 9.11 -21.56
CA LYS A 135 0.49 9.35 -20.74
C LYS A 135 0.83 10.84 -20.68
N VAL A 136 1.06 11.35 -19.48
CA VAL A 136 1.43 12.73 -19.23
C VAL A 136 2.91 12.80 -18.85
N THR A 137 3.70 13.50 -19.65
CA THR A 137 5.08 13.84 -19.31
C THR A 137 5.09 15.06 -18.39
N LEU A 138 5.52 14.87 -17.14
CA LEU A 138 5.73 15.98 -16.21
C LEU A 138 7.06 16.68 -16.48
N GLY A 139 7.10 17.98 -16.21
CA GLY A 139 8.25 18.82 -16.58
C GLY A 139 9.48 18.64 -15.67
N SER A 140 9.29 18.39 -14.38
CA SER A 140 10.37 18.24 -13.39
C SER A 140 10.29 16.88 -12.71
N GLU A 141 11.44 16.23 -12.53
CA GLU A 141 11.54 14.96 -11.78
C GLU A 141 11.08 15.11 -10.33
N ALA A 142 11.28 16.27 -9.71
CA ALA A 142 10.80 16.54 -8.36
C ALA A 142 9.27 16.61 -8.30
N ASP A 143 8.64 17.27 -9.28
CA ASP A 143 7.19 17.32 -9.40
C ASP A 143 6.62 15.92 -9.68
N LYS A 144 7.29 15.15 -10.55
CA LYS A 144 6.91 13.76 -10.84
C LYS A 144 6.95 12.90 -9.59
N LYS A 145 8.03 12.97 -8.82
CA LYS A 145 8.15 12.25 -7.55
C LYS A 145 7.04 12.65 -6.57
N GLY A 146 6.79 13.95 -6.40
CA GLY A 146 5.78 14.47 -5.48
C GLY A 146 4.37 14.03 -5.85
N VAL A 147 3.98 14.18 -7.12
CA VAL A 147 2.67 13.77 -7.64
C VAL A 147 2.47 12.27 -7.50
N MET A 148 3.46 11.47 -7.88
CA MET A 148 3.40 10.01 -7.79
C MET A 148 3.24 9.54 -6.35
N THR A 149 4.03 10.11 -5.43
CA THR A 149 3.93 9.81 -3.99
C THR A 149 2.55 10.20 -3.47
N GLY A 150 2.04 11.38 -3.82
CA GLY A 150 0.72 11.86 -3.42
C GLY A 150 -0.41 10.97 -3.93
N LEU A 151 -0.36 10.52 -5.18
CA LEU A 151 -1.35 9.61 -5.77
C LEU A 151 -1.33 8.21 -5.14
N MET A 152 -0.14 7.64 -4.91
CA MET A 152 0.00 6.36 -4.21
C MET A 152 -0.59 6.43 -2.80
N LEU A 153 -0.24 7.48 -2.04
CA LEU A 153 -0.79 7.68 -0.70
C LEU A 153 -2.30 7.94 -0.73
N HIS A 154 -2.82 8.65 -1.74
CA HIS A 154 -4.26 8.84 -1.88
C HIS A 154 -4.98 7.51 -2.13
N ALA A 155 -4.45 6.66 -3.00
CA ALA A 155 -4.99 5.32 -3.27
C ALA A 155 -4.98 4.43 -2.01
N SER A 156 -3.88 4.41 -1.27
CA SER A 156 -3.80 3.70 0.01
C SER A 156 -4.77 4.27 1.06
N GLY A 157 -4.94 5.60 1.10
CA GLY A 157 -5.93 6.27 1.95
C GLY A 157 -7.35 5.83 1.62
N LYS A 158 -7.71 5.71 0.34
CA LYS A 158 -9.02 5.19 -0.10
C LYS A 158 -9.22 3.73 0.30
N SER A 159 -8.22 2.87 0.11
CA SER A 159 -8.25 1.48 0.58
C SER A 159 -8.51 1.40 2.09
N LEU A 160 -7.91 2.29 2.90
CA LEU A 160 -8.17 2.36 4.34
C LEU A 160 -9.59 2.88 4.67
N ILE A 161 -10.15 3.80 3.88
CA ILE A 161 -11.54 4.27 4.00
C ILE A 161 -12.52 3.12 3.72
N GLU A 162 -12.27 2.31 2.70
CA GLU A 162 -13.07 1.12 2.37
C GLU A 162 -13.02 0.07 3.49
N LYS A 163 -11.86 -0.07 4.14
CA LYS A 163 -11.65 -0.92 5.33
C LYS A 163 -12.15 -0.29 6.64
N GLU A 164 -12.81 0.88 6.58
CA GLU A 164 -13.34 1.65 7.73
C GLU A 164 -12.30 2.08 8.77
N LYS A 165 -11.02 2.11 8.41
CA LYS A 165 -9.91 2.56 9.27
C LYS A 165 -9.68 4.05 9.13
N TYR A 166 -10.67 4.85 9.55
CA TYR A 166 -10.68 6.30 9.30
C TYR A 166 -9.53 7.09 9.95
N LYS A 167 -8.99 6.64 11.09
CA LYS A 167 -7.84 7.29 11.75
C LYS A 167 -6.57 7.13 10.92
N ASP A 168 -6.25 5.89 10.57
CA ASP A 168 -5.09 5.57 9.72
C ASP A 168 -5.23 6.23 8.35
N ALA A 169 -6.43 6.19 7.76
CA ALA A 169 -6.71 6.84 6.48
C ALA A 169 -6.44 8.35 6.54
N LEU A 170 -6.88 9.02 7.60
CA LEU A 170 -6.66 10.46 7.77
C LEU A 170 -5.17 10.81 7.81
N GLU A 171 -4.36 10.05 8.55
CA GLU A 171 -2.91 10.26 8.60
C GLU A 171 -2.26 10.05 7.23
N VAL A 172 -2.64 8.98 6.51
CA VAL A 172 -2.12 8.72 5.15
C VAL A 172 -2.52 9.81 4.17
N LEU A 173 -3.76 10.29 4.20
CA LEU A 173 -4.23 11.36 3.33
C LEU A 173 -3.53 12.70 3.61
N ILE A 174 -3.23 13.00 4.88
CA ILE A 174 -2.43 14.18 5.25
C ILE A 174 -1.00 14.05 4.70
N MET A 175 -0.39 12.86 4.77
CA MET A 175 0.92 12.63 4.14
C MET A 175 0.86 12.82 2.61
N GLY A 176 -0.24 12.42 1.98
CA GLY A 176 -0.49 12.68 0.56
C GLY A 176 -0.63 14.18 0.24
N GLU A 177 -1.34 14.95 1.08
CA GLU A 177 -1.44 16.41 0.97
C GLU A 177 -0.06 17.08 1.05
N GLU A 178 0.79 16.65 1.99
CA GLU A 178 2.17 17.15 2.11
C GLU A 178 2.99 16.86 0.85
N ALA A 179 2.82 15.68 0.24
CA ALA A 179 3.52 15.32 -0.99
C ALA A 179 3.09 16.21 -2.16
N PHE A 180 1.79 16.49 -2.31
CA PHE A 180 1.29 17.42 -3.33
C PHE A 180 1.75 18.87 -3.09
N ALA A 181 1.93 19.28 -1.82
CA ALA A 181 2.41 20.62 -1.48
C ALA A 181 3.88 20.88 -1.88
N LEU A 182 4.66 19.83 -2.18
CA LEU A 182 6.03 19.95 -2.67
C LEU A 182 6.11 20.28 -4.16
N CYS A 183 5.01 20.12 -4.91
CA CYS A 183 4.97 20.34 -6.36
C CYS A 183 4.68 21.81 -6.74
N ASP A 184 4.98 22.20 -7.98
CA ASP A 184 4.60 23.52 -8.50
C ASP A 184 3.07 23.73 -8.38
N PRO A 185 2.60 24.77 -7.66
CA PRO A 185 1.18 25.07 -7.53
C PRO A 185 0.44 25.15 -8.86
N LYS A 186 1.04 25.73 -9.91
CA LYS A 186 0.40 25.84 -11.23
C LYS A 186 0.08 24.49 -11.85
N PHE A 187 0.92 23.50 -11.58
CA PHE A 187 0.71 22.14 -12.05
C PHE A 187 -0.43 21.46 -11.26
N ILE A 188 -0.37 21.54 -9.93
CA ILE A 188 -1.38 20.95 -9.04
C ILE A 188 -2.77 21.57 -9.25
N GLU A 189 -2.85 22.85 -9.63
CA GLU A 189 -4.12 23.48 -9.93
C GLU A 189 -4.88 22.85 -11.11
N MET A 190 -4.20 22.10 -11.98
CA MET A 190 -4.81 21.39 -13.11
C MET A 190 -5.24 19.96 -12.78
N VAL A 191 -4.91 19.47 -11.58
CA VAL A 191 -5.15 18.10 -11.12
C VAL A 191 -6.35 18.07 -10.19
N ASP A 192 -7.34 17.21 -10.48
CA ASP A 192 -8.54 16.99 -9.68
C ASP A 192 -8.33 16.06 -8.48
N ASN A 193 -7.24 15.27 -8.46
CA ASN A 193 -6.91 14.40 -7.33
C ASN A 193 -6.71 15.19 -6.02
N VAL A 194 -6.18 16.41 -6.05
CA VAL A 194 -6.00 17.22 -4.83
C VAL A 194 -7.35 17.61 -4.22
N PRO A 195 -8.30 18.19 -4.97
CA PRO A 195 -9.67 18.38 -4.50
C PRO A 195 -10.36 17.11 -3.98
N MET A 196 -10.15 15.95 -4.63
CA MET A 196 -10.66 14.67 -4.13
C MET A 196 -10.04 14.27 -2.80
N LEU A 197 -8.72 14.41 -2.65
CA LEU A 197 -8.02 14.13 -1.40
C LEU A 197 -8.54 15.02 -0.27
N GLN A 198 -8.79 16.32 -0.53
CA GLN A 198 -9.42 17.21 0.45
C GLN A 198 -10.81 16.73 0.87
N LEU A 199 -11.62 16.27 -0.09
CA LEU A 199 -12.95 15.74 0.17
C LEU A 199 -12.88 14.47 1.04
N ASP A 200 -11.93 13.56 0.76
CA ASP A 200 -11.73 12.32 1.52
C ASP A 200 -11.21 12.59 2.95
N ILE A 201 -10.36 13.61 3.14
CA ILE A 201 -9.95 14.06 4.49
C ILE A 201 -11.16 14.51 5.30
N VAL A 202 -12.02 15.35 4.71
CA VAL A 202 -13.22 15.85 5.40
C VAL A 202 -14.22 14.72 5.66
N TRP A 203 -14.31 13.76 4.75
CA TRP A 203 -15.08 12.54 4.97
C TRP A 203 -14.55 11.75 6.19
N CYS A 204 -13.23 11.61 6.34
CA CYS A 204 -12.65 10.98 7.52
C CYS A 204 -12.99 11.75 8.81
N TYR A 205 -12.92 13.10 8.81
CA TYR A 205 -13.36 13.91 9.96
C TYR A 205 -14.83 13.65 10.32
N PHE A 206 -15.70 13.58 9.31
CA PHE A 206 -17.11 13.29 9.50
C PHE A 206 -17.35 11.90 10.10
N MET A 207 -16.69 10.86 9.57
CA MET A 207 -16.83 9.49 10.06
C MET A 207 -16.26 9.29 11.47
N LEU A 208 -15.21 10.03 11.84
CA LEU A 208 -14.67 10.06 13.19
C LEU A 208 -15.53 10.87 14.18
N ARG A 209 -16.57 11.58 13.70
CA ARG A 209 -17.43 12.49 14.46
C ARG A 209 -16.65 13.54 15.25
N ASP A 210 -15.51 14.01 14.71
CA ASP A 210 -14.69 15.01 15.38
C ASP A 210 -15.20 16.43 15.09
N ILE A 211 -15.99 16.95 16.02
CA ILE A 211 -16.57 18.30 15.97
C ILE A 211 -15.48 19.37 16.06
N SER A 212 -14.32 19.05 16.65
CA SER A 212 -13.21 19.99 16.83
C SER A 212 -12.63 20.43 15.49
N CYS A 213 -12.78 19.61 14.45
CA CYS A 213 -12.27 19.87 13.10
C CYS A 213 -13.23 20.67 12.21
N LEU A 214 -14.38 21.15 12.72
CA LEU A 214 -15.42 21.80 11.92
C LEU A 214 -14.92 23.04 11.14
N SER A 215 -14.08 23.88 11.75
CA SER A 215 -13.52 25.07 11.10
C SER A 215 -12.59 24.69 9.95
N VAL A 216 -11.70 23.74 10.19
CA VAL A 216 -10.76 23.21 9.19
C VAL A 216 -11.52 22.49 8.07
N ALA A 217 -12.57 21.73 8.40
CA ALA A 217 -13.43 21.05 7.44
C ALA A 217 -14.09 22.05 6.47
N GLY A 218 -14.63 23.16 6.98
CA GLY A 218 -15.21 24.21 6.14
C GLY A 218 -14.20 24.80 5.15
N GLU A 219 -12.99 25.14 5.62
CA GLU A 219 -11.93 25.66 4.73
C GLU A 219 -11.52 24.64 3.66
N ARG A 220 -11.34 23.38 4.03
CA ARG A 220 -10.99 22.29 3.10
C ARG A 220 -12.07 22.07 2.04
N LEU A 221 -13.36 22.07 2.42
CA LEU A 221 -14.47 21.95 1.47
C LEU A 221 -14.52 23.11 0.47
N THR A 222 -14.27 24.35 0.90
CA THR A 222 -14.22 25.49 -0.03
C THR A 222 -13.06 25.40 -1.02
N LYS A 223 -11.90 24.85 -0.59
CA LYS A 223 -10.77 24.56 -1.47
C LYS A 223 -11.12 23.45 -2.47
N ALA A 224 -11.74 22.36 -2.00
CA ALA A 224 -12.20 21.26 -2.84
C ALA A 224 -13.19 21.74 -3.91
N ARG A 225 -14.22 22.52 -3.52
CA ARG A 225 -15.21 23.09 -4.45
C ARG A 225 -14.57 23.92 -5.56
N LYS A 226 -13.69 24.86 -5.20
CA LYS A 226 -12.97 25.69 -6.19
C LYS A 226 -12.09 24.85 -7.12
N GLY A 227 -11.45 23.82 -6.58
CA GLY A 227 -10.63 22.90 -7.36
C GLY A 227 -11.45 22.07 -8.34
N PHE A 228 -12.59 21.52 -7.91
CA PHE A 228 -13.51 20.81 -8.80
C PHE A 228 -14.09 21.74 -9.88
N GLU A 229 -14.50 22.96 -9.54
CA GLU A 229 -14.99 23.94 -10.54
C GLU A 229 -13.93 24.27 -11.60
N ARG A 230 -12.65 24.32 -11.20
CA ARG A 230 -11.53 24.55 -12.11
C ARG A 230 -11.26 23.35 -13.01
N ALA A 231 -11.23 22.14 -12.45
CA ALA A 231 -10.95 20.91 -13.20
C ALA A 231 -12.13 20.51 -14.10
N HIS A 232 -13.36 20.51 -13.57
CA HIS A 232 -14.56 20.07 -14.27
C HIS A 232 -15.20 21.16 -15.14
N GLY A 233 -14.84 22.43 -14.94
CA GLY A 233 -15.50 23.58 -15.54
C GLY A 233 -16.82 23.93 -14.85
N LYS A 234 -17.40 25.08 -15.22
CA LYS A 234 -18.72 25.51 -14.71
C LYS A 234 -19.77 24.46 -15.06
N ASP A 235 -20.58 24.07 -14.08
CA ASP A 235 -21.61 23.03 -14.17
C ASP A 235 -21.08 21.68 -14.71
N SER A 236 -19.80 21.40 -14.50
CA SER A 236 -19.12 20.17 -14.94
C SER A 236 -19.15 19.93 -16.44
N THR A 237 -19.35 20.99 -17.23
CA THR A 237 -19.48 20.94 -18.70
C THR A 237 -18.21 20.43 -19.38
N ARG A 238 -17.02 20.90 -18.96
CA ARG A 238 -15.74 20.44 -19.52
C ARG A 238 -15.52 18.96 -19.21
N PHE A 239 -15.80 18.54 -17.99
CA PHE A 239 -15.68 17.14 -17.59
C PHE A 239 -16.59 16.24 -18.44
N ARG A 240 -17.85 16.64 -18.61
CA ARG A 240 -18.82 15.88 -19.42
C ARG A 240 -18.41 15.78 -20.89
N ILE A 241 -17.83 16.83 -21.47
CA ILE A 241 -17.32 16.79 -22.85
C ILE A 241 -16.15 15.80 -22.96
N LEU A 242 -15.21 15.83 -22.01
CA LEU A 242 -14.06 14.93 -21.99
C LEU A 242 -14.49 13.46 -21.83
N GLN A 243 -15.58 13.24 -21.11
CA GLN A 243 -16.13 11.92 -20.78
C GLN A 243 -17.25 11.47 -21.73
N ALA A 244 -17.37 12.07 -22.92
CA ALA A 244 -18.36 11.71 -23.92
C ALA A 244 -19.82 11.74 -23.43
N GLY A 245 -20.17 12.71 -22.59
CA GLY A 245 -21.54 12.88 -22.07
C GLY A 245 -21.82 12.21 -20.73
N ARG A 246 -20.85 11.49 -20.15
CA ARG A 246 -21.04 10.74 -18.89
C ARG A 246 -21.09 11.64 -17.66
N HIS A 247 -21.74 11.14 -16.61
CA HIS A 247 -22.06 11.83 -15.36
C HIS A 247 -21.28 11.27 -14.15
N ALA A 248 -19.99 10.98 -14.33
CA ALA A 248 -19.16 10.42 -13.25
C ALA A 248 -19.02 11.36 -12.05
N GLU A 249 -19.13 12.67 -12.28
CA GLU A 249 -18.94 13.71 -11.28
C GLU A 249 -20.00 13.70 -10.17
N LEU A 250 -21.20 13.15 -10.45
CA LEU A 250 -22.37 13.26 -9.58
C LEU A 250 -22.09 12.75 -8.16
N ALA A 251 -21.39 11.62 -8.03
CA ALA A 251 -21.10 11.01 -6.74
C ALA A 251 -20.17 11.88 -5.88
N ILE A 252 -19.20 12.55 -6.50
CA ILE A 252 -18.28 13.47 -5.82
C ILE A 252 -19.04 14.72 -5.36
N TYR A 253 -19.88 15.31 -6.21
CA TYR A 253 -20.68 16.48 -5.84
C TYR A 253 -21.73 16.16 -4.78
N LEU A 254 -22.29 14.95 -4.79
CA LEU A 254 -23.17 14.45 -3.71
C LEU A 254 -22.44 14.52 -2.36
N ARG A 255 -21.26 13.89 -2.26
CA ARG A 255 -20.47 13.87 -1.01
C ARG A 255 -20.04 15.28 -0.60
N LEU A 256 -19.61 16.12 -1.55
CA LEU A 256 -19.24 17.51 -1.29
C LEU A 256 -20.39 18.33 -0.70
N GLU A 257 -21.57 18.29 -1.32
CA GLU A 257 -22.74 19.06 -0.87
C GLU A 257 -23.32 18.53 0.44
N LEU A 258 -23.27 17.22 0.67
CA LEU A 258 -23.60 16.62 1.96
C LEU A 258 -22.71 17.19 3.06
N LEU A 259 -21.38 17.13 2.88
CA LEU A 259 -20.43 17.60 3.90
C LEU A 259 -20.51 19.10 4.13
N GLU A 260 -20.74 19.90 3.09
CA GLU A 260 -21.01 21.34 3.25
C GLU A 260 -22.31 21.59 4.03
N GLY A 261 -23.36 20.80 3.77
CA GLY A 261 -24.61 20.85 4.51
C GLY A 261 -24.42 20.52 6.00
N VAL A 262 -23.61 19.51 6.31
CA VAL A 262 -23.24 19.12 7.68
C VAL A 262 -22.46 20.23 8.38
N VAL A 263 -21.46 20.82 7.70
CA VAL A 263 -20.66 21.91 8.27
C VAL A 263 -21.53 23.15 8.52
N ALA A 264 -22.43 23.47 7.60
CA ALA A 264 -23.38 24.58 7.75
C ALA A 264 -24.36 24.36 8.91
N TYR A 265 -24.83 23.11 9.10
CA TYR A 265 -25.71 22.74 10.23
C TYR A 265 -25.03 23.02 11.57
N HIS A 266 -23.83 22.51 11.77
CA HIS A 266 -23.06 22.70 13.02
C HIS A 266 -22.58 24.13 13.22
N SER A 267 -22.49 24.92 12.14
CA SER A 267 -22.21 26.36 12.20
C SER A 267 -23.44 27.23 12.50
N GLY A 268 -24.62 26.62 12.67
CA GLY A 268 -25.89 27.32 12.93
C GLY A 268 -26.52 27.97 11.70
N LYS A 269 -26.04 27.67 10.49
CA LYS A 269 -26.56 28.22 9.22
C LYS A 269 -27.56 27.26 8.59
N TYR A 270 -28.72 27.12 9.22
CA TYR A 270 -29.72 26.11 8.83
C TYR A 270 -30.27 26.27 7.41
N GLU A 271 -30.44 27.51 6.93
CA GLU A 271 -30.92 27.76 5.56
C GLU A 271 -29.90 27.35 4.48
N GLU A 272 -28.62 27.60 4.70
CA GLU A 272 -27.54 27.13 3.81
C GLU A 272 -27.45 25.60 3.84
N SER A 273 -27.53 25.02 5.05
CA SER A 273 -27.55 23.58 5.26
C SER A 273 -28.71 22.90 4.51
N ARG A 274 -29.94 23.43 4.64
CA ARG A 274 -31.13 22.91 3.95
C ARG A 274 -30.94 22.92 2.43
N LYS A 275 -30.45 24.02 1.87
CA LYS A 275 -30.20 24.12 0.42
C LYS A 275 -29.17 23.09 -0.06
N ALA A 276 -28.05 22.97 0.66
CA ALA A 276 -27.00 22.02 0.33
C ALA A 276 -27.50 20.57 0.41
N LEU A 277 -28.22 20.22 1.49
CA LEU A 277 -28.75 18.87 1.69
C LEU A 277 -29.87 18.52 0.71
N SER A 278 -30.74 19.46 0.34
CA SER A 278 -31.75 19.23 -0.71
C SER A 278 -31.14 19.04 -2.10
N SER A 279 -30.07 19.77 -2.40
CA SER A 279 -29.29 19.57 -3.63
C SER A 279 -28.60 18.20 -3.64
N ALA A 280 -27.99 17.81 -2.51
CA ALA A 280 -27.39 16.49 -2.32
C ALA A 280 -28.44 15.37 -2.45
N GLN A 281 -29.62 15.51 -1.83
CA GLN A 281 -30.71 14.55 -1.95
C GLN A 281 -31.16 14.36 -3.40
N SER A 282 -31.25 15.45 -4.18
CA SER A 282 -31.61 15.37 -5.60
C SER A 282 -30.58 14.57 -6.41
N LYS A 283 -29.28 14.73 -6.11
CA LYS A 283 -28.20 13.95 -6.73
C LYS A 283 -28.20 12.49 -6.27
N TYR A 284 -28.49 12.24 -5.00
CA TYR A 284 -28.61 10.89 -4.45
C TYR A 284 -29.67 10.09 -5.19
N VAL A 285 -30.85 10.67 -5.43
CA VAL A 285 -31.93 10.04 -6.20
C VAL A 285 -31.50 9.74 -7.64
N GLN A 286 -30.73 10.63 -8.28
CA GLN A 286 -30.19 10.39 -9.63
C GLN A 286 -29.14 9.26 -9.67
N LEU A 287 -28.44 9.01 -8.57
CA LEU A 287 -27.43 7.95 -8.45
C LEU A 287 -28.03 6.58 -8.09
N GLN A 288 -29.31 6.52 -7.68
CA GLN A 288 -29.99 5.27 -7.42
C GLN A 288 -30.19 4.49 -8.71
N VAL A 289 -29.67 3.26 -8.75
CA VAL A 289 -29.74 2.41 -9.93
C VAL A 289 -31.06 1.63 -9.92
N PRO A 290 -31.90 1.72 -10.97
CA PRO A 290 -33.13 0.94 -11.03
C PRO A 290 -32.85 -0.55 -11.25
N ASP A 291 -33.52 -1.40 -10.46
CA ASP A 291 -33.34 -2.87 -10.49
C ASP A 291 -33.64 -3.48 -11.87
N GLU A 292 -34.58 -2.90 -12.62
CA GLU A 292 -34.93 -3.37 -13.97
C GLU A 292 -33.73 -3.22 -14.93
N ALA A 293 -33.11 -2.04 -14.98
CA ALA A 293 -31.94 -1.78 -15.84
C ALA A 293 -30.73 -2.62 -15.40
N LEU A 294 -30.53 -2.78 -14.09
CA LEU A 294 -29.47 -3.63 -13.55
C LEU A 294 -29.65 -5.09 -13.97
N SER A 295 -30.87 -5.62 -13.83
CA SER A 295 -31.19 -7.00 -14.18
C SER A 295 -30.96 -7.27 -15.67
N LEU A 296 -31.26 -6.30 -16.54
CA LEU A 296 -31.02 -6.41 -17.98
C LEU A 296 -29.52 -6.55 -18.29
N LEU A 297 -28.66 -5.71 -17.70
CA LEU A 297 -27.21 -5.81 -17.89
C LEU A 297 -26.65 -7.12 -17.31
N MET A 298 -27.18 -7.58 -16.17
CA MET A 298 -26.77 -8.87 -15.60
C MET A 298 -27.17 -10.04 -16.51
N ASN A 299 -28.36 -9.99 -17.12
CA ASN A 299 -28.81 -10.99 -18.10
C ASN A 299 -27.94 -11.00 -19.37
N MET A 300 -27.31 -9.88 -19.73
CA MET A 300 -26.31 -9.80 -20.81
C MET A 300 -24.96 -10.42 -20.43
N GLY A 301 -24.78 -10.85 -19.17
CA GLY A 301 -23.57 -11.50 -18.67
C GLY A 301 -22.58 -10.57 -17.97
N TYR A 302 -22.95 -9.31 -17.70
CA TYR A 302 -22.11 -8.39 -16.94
C TYR A 302 -22.22 -8.64 -15.43
N LYS A 303 -21.11 -8.43 -14.70
CA LYS A 303 -21.10 -8.55 -13.23
C LYS A 303 -21.88 -7.39 -12.62
N GLU A 304 -22.54 -7.63 -11.48
CA GLU A 304 -23.37 -6.65 -10.79
C GLU A 304 -22.61 -5.35 -10.49
N LYS A 305 -21.39 -5.42 -9.94
CA LYS A 305 -20.57 -4.24 -9.62
C LYS A 305 -20.29 -3.38 -10.86
N SER A 306 -19.85 -4.01 -11.95
CA SER A 306 -19.59 -3.31 -13.22
C SER A 306 -20.86 -2.72 -13.84
N ALA A 307 -21.99 -3.43 -13.75
CA ALA A 307 -23.27 -2.96 -14.27
C ALA A 307 -23.80 -1.75 -13.48
N LYS A 308 -23.75 -1.81 -12.14
CA LYS A 308 -24.11 -0.67 -11.27
C LYS A 308 -23.23 0.54 -11.55
N ARG A 309 -21.92 0.35 -11.62
CA ARG A 309 -20.96 1.41 -11.99
C ARG A 309 -21.33 2.03 -13.35
N ALA A 310 -21.51 1.22 -14.38
CA ALA A 310 -21.86 1.70 -15.72
C ALA A 310 -23.18 2.50 -15.74
N LEU A 311 -24.22 2.03 -15.04
CA LEU A 311 -25.50 2.72 -14.96
C LEU A 311 -25.39 4.06 -14.23
N ARG A 312 -24.60 4.14 -13.15
CA ARG A 312 -24.34 5.42 -12.45
C ARG A 312 -23.62 6.42 -13.34
N MET A 313 -22.60 5.97 -14.07
CA MET A 313 -21.79 6.80 -14.95
C MET A 313 -22.57 7.30 -16.19
N SER A 314 -23.55 6.52 -16.65
CA SER A 314 -24.35 6.82 -17.84
C SER A 314 -25.69 7.50 -17.55
N GLY A 315 -25.91 7.96 -16.30
CA GLY A 315 -27.18 8.61 -15.94
C GLY A 315 -28.39 7.68 -16.09
N GLN A 316 -28.20 6.39 -15.83
CA GLN A 316 -29.20 5.32 -15.94
C GLN A 316 -29.64 4.95 -17.38
N ASP A 317 -28.98 5.48 -18.41
CA ASP A 317 -29.19 5.05 -19.79
C ASP A 317 -28.50 3.69 -20.05
N ILE A 318 -29.32 2.69 -20.41
CA ILE A 318 -28.87 1.33 -20.69
C ILE A 318 -27.90 1.30 -21.88
N GLN A 319 -28.17 2.05 -22.94
CA GLN A 319 -27.36 1.99 -24.16
C GLN A 319 -25.96 2.56 -23.90
N ASN A 320 -25.90 3.75 -23.31
CA ASN A 320 -24.62 4.36 -22.93
C ASN A 320 -23.87 3.52 -21.88
N ALA A 321 -24.59 2.83 -20.98
CA ALA A 321 -23.97 1.89 -20.02
C ALA A 321 -23.34 0.67 -20.70
N VAL A 322 -23.98 0.10 -21.72
CA VAL A 322 -23.39 -0.99 -22.52
C VAL A 322 -22.15 -0.50 -23.27
N ASP A 323 -22.21 0.67 -23.91
CA ASP A 323 -21.08 1.25 -24.64
C ASP A 323 -19.88 1.49 -23.69
N PHE A 324 -20.14 2.01 -22.49
CA PHE A 324 -19.13 2.17 -21.45
C PHE A 324 -18.50 0.82 -21.03
N LEU A 325 -19.29 -0.23 -20.83
CA LEU A 325 -18.79 -1.55 -20.45
C LEU A 325 -17.92 -2.19 -21.54
N VAL A 326 -18.29 -2.01 -22.81
CA VAL A 326 -17.50 -2.46 -23.95
C VAL A 326 -16.18 -1.70 -24.05
N GLU A 327 -16.22 -0.36 -23.93
CA GLU A 327 -15.02 0.48 -23.90
C GLU A 327 -14.07 0.10 -22.76
N GLU A 328 -14.60 -0.09 -21.54
CA GLU A 328 -13.81 -0.52 -20.38
C GLU A 328 -13.14 -1.87 -20.62
N ARG A 329 -13.88 -2.85 -21.16
CA ARG A 329 -13.32 -4.17 -21.47
C ARG A 329 -12.23 -4.07 -22.52
N ALA A 330 -12.45 -3.30 -23.58
CA ALA A 330 -11.45 -3.08 -24.63
C ALA A 330 -10.20 -2.34 -24.12
N LYS A 331 -10.35 -1.38 -23.20
CA LYS A 331 -9.21 -0.73 -22.53
C LYS A 331 -8.44 -1.71 -21.65
N LYS A 332 -9.13 -2.55 -20.86
CA LYS A 332 -8.49 -3.57 -20.02
C LYS A 332 -7.71 -4.59 -20.84
N THR A 333 -8.27 -5.08 -21.95
CA THR A 333 -7.57 -6.00 -22.85
C THR A 333 -6.33 -5.35 -23.47
N ARG A 334 -6.44 -4.11 -23.96
CA ARG A 334 -5.27 -3.37 -24.50
C ARG A 334 -4.18 -3.19 -23.46
N ARG A 335 -4.52 -2.74 -22.24
CA ARG A 335 -3.55 -2.60 -21.14
C ARG A 335 -2.88 -3.94 -20.79
N TYR A 336 -3.63 -5.03 -20.79
CA TYR A 336 -3.07 -6.35 -20.53
C TYR A 336 -2.08 -6.79 -21.62
N GLU A 337 -2.42 -6.59 -22.90
CA GLU A 337 -1.53 -6.87 -24.02
C GLU A 337 -0.26 -5.99 -23.99
N GLU A 338 -0.41 -4.69 -23.74
CA GLU A 338 0.69 -3.74 -23.57
C GLU A 338 1.60 -4.12 -22.39
N ASN A 339 1.03 -4.56 -21.27
CA ASN A 339 1.78 -5.03 -20.11
C ASN A 339 2.57 -6.31 -20.42
N ILE A 340 1.97 -7.27 -21.15
CA ILE A 340 2.68 -8.49 -21.58
C ILE A 340 3.86 -8.13 -22.49
N GLN A 341 3.61 -7.29 -23.50
CA GLN A 341 4.67 -6.84 -24.42
C GLN A 341 5.80 -6.15 -23.65
N ARG A 342 5.45 -5.28 -22.71
CA ARG A 342 6.43 -4.59 -21.86
C ARG A 342 7.21 -5.54 -20.96
N GLN A 343 6.55 -6.54 -20.35
CA GLN A 343 7.25 -7.55 -19.55
C GLN A 343 8.25 -8.33 -20.40
N GLN A 344 7.88 -8.68 -21.64
CA GLN A 344 8.80 -9.31 -22.59
C GLN A 344 9.99 -8.39 -22.93
N GLU A 345 9.73 -7.10 -23.15
CA GLU A 345 10.78 -6.10 -23.37
C GLU A 345 11.75 -5.98 -22.17
N ILE A 346 11.22 -5.95 -20.94
CA ILE A 346 12.04 -5.89 -19.72
C ILE A 346 12.87 -7.17 -19.54
N LEU A 347 12.28 -8.35 -19.75
CA LEU A 347 13.00 -9.63 -19.71
C LEU A 347 14.11 -9.66 -20.77
N GLU A 348 13.83 -9.13 -21.95
CA GLU A 348 14.81 -9.01 -23.01
C GLU A 348 15.95 -8.03 -22.63
N GLN A 349 15.64 -6.88 -22.05
CA GLN A 349 16.65 -5.93 -21.56
C GLN A 349 17.52 -6.56 -20.46
N LYS A 350 16.91 -7.31 -19.53
CA LYS A 350 17.62 -8.04 -18.48
C LYS A 350 18.59 -9.08 -19.05
N ARG A 351 18.24 -9.72 -20.18
CA ARG A 351 19.11 -10.70 -20.87
C ARG A 351 20.40 -10.06 -21.40
N TYR A 352 20.32 -8.85 -21.95
CA TYR A 352 21.49 -8.15 -22.51
C TYR A 352 22.29 -7.36 -21.47
N GLY A 353 21.68 -7.01 -20.35
CA GLY A 353 22.32 -6.39 -19.19
C GLY A 353 22.50 -4.87 -19.33
N MET A 354 23.31 -4.31 -18.43
CA MET A 354 23.47 -2.86 -18.25
C MET A 354 24.67 -2.30 -19.01
N THR A 355 24.55 -1.06 -19.47
CA THR A 355 25.68 -0.24 -19.93
C THR A 355 26.55 0.21 -18.73
N PRO A 356 27.78 0.70 -18.95
CA PRO A 356 28.61 1.31 -17.91
C PRO A 356 27.93 2.43 -17.12
N GLN A 357 26.96 3.13 -17.71
CA GLN A 357 26.14 4.16 -17.04
C GLN A 357 24.93 3.61 -16.26
N LYS A 358 24.84 2.29 -16.06
CA LYS A 358 23.68 1.61 -15.44
C LYS A 358 22.35 1.82 -16.18
N LYS A 359 22.39 2.13 -17.48
CA LYS A 359 21.19 2.17 -18.33
C LYS A 359 20.97 0.83 -19.03
N ALA A 360 19.72 0.46 -19.27
CA ALA A 360 19.34 -0.68 -20.10
C ALA A 360 19.95 -0.58 -21.50
N VAL A 361 20.16 -1.72 -22.17
CA VAL A 361 20.31 -1.70 -23.63
C VAL A 361 18.98 -1.27 -24.26
N ASP A 362 19.02 -0.24 -25.12
CA ASP A 362 17.82 0.29 -25.78
C ASP A 362 17.34 -0.66 -26.90
N ILE A 363 16.12 -1.19 -26.75
CA ILE A 363 15.52 -2.16 -27.68
C ILE A 363 15.23 -1.52 -29.05
N GLN A 364 14.88 -0.23 -29.10
CA GLN A 364 14.59 0.44 -30.37
C GLN A 364 15.86 0.53 -31.21
N ARG A 365 16.96 0.97 -30.58
CA ARG A 365 18.28 1.02 -31.21
C ARG A 365 18.80 -0.36 -31.58
N LEU A 366 18.54 -1.37 -30.75
CA LEU A 366 18.86 -2.76 -31.07
C LEU A 366 18.10 -3.26 -32.31
N ASN A 367 16.80 -2.97 -32.39
CA ASN A 367 15.97 -3.33 -33.53
C ASN A 367 16.43 -2.62 -34.81
N GLU A 368 16.88 -1.37 -34.73
CA GLU A 368 17.49 -0.66 -35.85
C GLU A 368 18.75 -1.39 -36.35
N LEU A 369 19.67 -1.78 -35.46
CA LEU A 369 20.88 -2.53 -35.83
C LEU A 369 20.56 -3.92 -36.43
N VAL A 370 19.57 -4.60 -35.88
CA VAL A 370 19.10 -5.88 -36.42
C VAL A 370 18.46 -5.71 -37.80
N SER A 371 17.73 -4.62 -38.03
CA SER A 371 17.15 -4.30 -39.34
C SER A 371 18.21 -4.02 -40.41
N ILE A 372 19.38 -3.51 -40.01
CA ILE A 372 20.56 -3.33 -40.87
C ILE A 372 21.22 -4.68 -41.21
N GLY A 373 20.93 -5.73 -40.45
CA GLY A 373 21.36 -7.12 -40.72
C GLY A 373 22.39 -7.66 -39.73
N PHE A 374 22.65 -6.98 -38.63
CA PHE A 374 23.55 -7.48 -37.58
C PHE A 374 22.84 -8.49 -36.66
N GLU A 375 23.60 -9.48 -36.17
CA GLU A 375 23.09 -10.46 -35.21
C GLU A 375 22.69 -9.76 -33.89
N ARG A 376 21.53 -10.14 -33.34
CA ARG A 376 20.92 -9.47 -32.17
C ARG A 376 21.82 -9.46 -30.94
N ASP A 377 22.47 -10.59 -30.62
CA ASP A 377 23.41 -10.68 -29.48
C ASP A 377 24.64 -9.76 -29.65
N LEU A 378 25.18 -9.71 -30.86
CA LEU A 378 26.36 -8.91 -31.19
C LEU A 378 26.04 -7.41 -31.16
N ALA A 379 24.90 -7.03 -31.75
CA ALA A 379 24.40 -5.66 -31.73
C ALA A 379 24.09 -5.19 -30.29
N ALA A 380 23.50 -6.05 -29.47
CA ALA A 380 23.23 -5.74 -28.07
C ALA A 380 24.52 -5.51 -27.27
N GLU A 381 25.57 -6.30 -27.50
CA GLU A 381 26.84 -6.09 -26.82
C GLU A 381 27.57 -4.84 -27.30
N ALA A 382 27.52 -4.54 -28.60
CA ALA A 382 28.07 -3.30 -29.15
C ALA A 382 27.37 -2.05 -28.57
N LEU A 383 26.04 -2.09 -28.43
CA LEU A 383 25.27 -1.02 -27.77
C LEU A 383 25.60 -0.94 -26.28
N ARG A 384 25.78 -2.09 -25.62
CA ARG A 384 26.12 -2.12 -24.19
C ARG A 384 27.45 -1.42 -23.90
N LEU A 385 28.46 -1.66 -24.73
CA LEU A 385 29.78 -1.07 -24.59
C LEU A 385 29.80 0.42 -24.93
N ASN A 386 29.02 0.85 -25.92
CA ASN A 386 28.98 2.22 -26.41
C ASN A 386 27.81 3.05 -25.84
N GLU A 387 27.30 2.70 -24.65
CA GLU A 387 26.28 3.48 -23.94
C GLU A 387 25.01 3.77 -24.76
N ASN A 388 24.58 2.77 -25.55
CA ASN A 388 23.49 2.84 -26.50
C ASN A 388 23.72 3.79 -27.70
N ASP A 389 24.90 4.36 -27.93
CA ASP A 389 25.13 5.16 -29.14
C ASP A 389 25.10 4.29 -30.40
N THR A 390 24.11 4.51 -31.27
CA THR A 390 23.94 3.76 -32.52
C THR A 390 25.11 3.93 -33.47
N GLN A 391 25.72 5.12 -33.53
CA GLN A 391 26.79 5.42 -34.48
C GLN A 391 28.07 4.70 -34.06
N LEU A 392 28.46 4.83 -32.79
CA LEU A 392 29.63 4.15 -32.25
C LEU A 392 29.45 2.62 -32.25
N ALA A 393 28.23 2.13 -32.01
CA ALA A 393 27.92 0.71 -32.14
C ALA A 393 28.05 0.23 -33.60
N LEU A 394 27.56 0.99 -34.58
CA LEU A 394 27.71 0.66 -35.99
C LEU A 394 29.18 0.64 -36.43
N ASP A 395 29.97 1.62 -36.00
CA ASP A 395 31.41 1.67 -36.31
C ASP A 395 32.13 0.44 -35.75
N LEU A 396 31.80 0.03 -34.52
CA LEU A 396 32.37 -1.16 -33.89
C LEU A 396 31.96 -2.45 -34.61
N LEU A 397 30.72 -2.52 -35.12
CA LEU A 397 30.20 -3.68 -35.84
C LEU A 397 30.71 -3.79 -37.28
N THR A 398 30.99 -2.64 -37.91
CA THR A 398 31.43 -2.56 -39.31
C THR A 398 32.93 -2.79 -39.45
N ASP A 399 33.72 -2.42 -38.43
CA ASP A 399 35.17 -2.66 -38.40
C ASP A 399 35.50 -4.16 -38.19
N PRO A 400 36.17 -4.85 -39.14
CA PRO A 400 36.37 -6.31 -39.09
C PRO A 400 37.26 -6.75 -37.91
N ASP A 401 38.27 -5.95 -37.56
CA ASP A 401 39.17 -6.24 -36.44
C ASP A 401 38.48 -6.07 -35.07
N LYS A 402 37.60 -5.05 -34.95
CA LYS A 402 36.85 -4.80 -33.71
C LYS A 402 35.70 -5.79 -33.54
N ASN A 403 35.02 -6.12 -34.62
CA ASN A 403 33.94 -7.10 -34.63
C ASN A 403 34.44 -8.51 -34.28
N SER A 404 35.55 -8.96 -34.88
CA SER A 404 36.15 -10.25 -34.52
C SER A 404 36.60 -10.30 -33.05
N ALA A 405 37.21 -9.24 -32.53
CA ALA A 405 37.55 -9.13 -31.12
C ALA A 405 36.30 -9.21 -30.22
N LEU A 406 35.21 -8.55 -30.60
CA LEU A 406 33.93 -8.59 -29.88
C LEU A 406 33.33 -10.01 -29.89
N GLN A 407 33.29 -10.68 -31.05
CA GLN A 407 32.79 -12.06 -31.18
C GLN A 407 33.60 -13.05 -30.33
N HIS A 408 34.92 -12.88 -30.27
CA HIS A 408 35.78 -13.69 -29.40
C HIS A 408 35.50 -13.43 -27.91
N GLN A 409 35.25 -12.18 -27.52
CA GLN A 409 34.87 -11.85 -26.14
C GLN A 409 33.50 -12.43 -25.77
N ILE A 410 32.51 -12.34 -26.65
CA ILE A 410 31.18 -12.94 -26.47
C ILE A 410 31.30 -14.44 -26.29
N SER A 411 32.03 -15.11 -27.20
CA SER A 411 32.20 -16.56 -27.19
C SER A 411 32.93 -17.05 -25.94
N SER A 412 33.98 -16.32 -25.51
CA SER A 412 34.71 -16.61 -24.28
C SER A 412 33.83 -16.46 -23.04
N ARG A 413 33.04 -15.37 -22.94
CA ARG A 413 32.11 -15.17 -21.83
C ARG A 413 30.98 -16.20 -21.82
N LYS A 414 30.43 -16.58 -22.98
CA LYS A 414 29.44 -17.66 -23.09
C LYS A 414 30.02 -19.00 -22.63
N ALA A 415 31.25 -19.32 -23.01
CA ALA A 415 31.94 -20.54 -22.55
C ALA A 415 32.22 -20.54 -21.04
N GLN A 416 32.61 -19.38 -20.47
CA GLN A 416 32.82 -19.24 -19.02
C GLN A 416 31.52 -19.39 -18.24
N ARG A 417 30.41 -18.78 -18.71
CA ARG A 417 29.08 -18.94 -18.09
C ARG A 417 28.61 -20.39 -18.15
N PHE A 418 28.76 -21.04 -19.30
CA PHE A 418 28.44 -22.46 -19.46
C PHE A 418 29.23 -23.33 -18.47
N SER A 419 30.52 -23.07 -18.28
CA SER A 419 31.34 -23.80 -17.30
C SER A 419 30.86 -23.57 -15.86
N ALA A 420 30.50 -22.34 -15.52
CA ALA A 420 30.00 -21.99 -14.19
C ALA A 420 28.63 -22.62 -13.90
N ASP A 421 27.71 -22.60 -14.86
CA ASP A 421 26.40 -23.23 -14.74
C ASP A 421 26.51 -24.76 -14.61
N VAL A 422 27.45 -25.38 -15.34
CA VAL A 422 27.77 -26.82 -15.19
C VAL A 422 28.30 -27.12 -13.79
N GLU A 423 29.22 -26.29 -13.27
CA GLU A 423 29.80 -26.49 -11.93
C GLU A 423 28.77 -26.29 -10.82
N GLU A 424 27.88 -25.30 -10.95
CA GLU A 424 26.79 -25.04 -10.01
C GLU A 424 25.80 -26.22 -9.97
N LEU A 425 25.38 -26.73 -11.13
CA LEU A 425 24.47 -27.88 -11.22
C LEU A 425 25.09 -29.19 -10.72
N VAL A 426 26.39 -29.38 -10.94
CA VAL A 426 27.14 -30.50 -10.37
C VAL A 426 27.28 -30.35 -8.86
N SER A 427 27.45 -29.13 -8.35
CA SER A 427 27.50 -28.86 -6.90
C SER A 427 26.15 -29.12 -6.21
N MET A 428 25.03 -29.00 -6.95
CA MET A 428 23.70 -29.40 -6.50
C MET A 428 23.46 -30.93 -6.58
N GLY A 429 24.48 -31.71 -6.95
CA GLY A 429 24.45 -33.18 -6.91
C GLY A 429 24.02 -33.87 -8.20
N HIS A 430 23.84 -33.12 -9.30
CA HIS A 430 23.51 -33.71 -10.60
C HIS A 430 24.76 -34.24 -11.32
N ASP A 431 24.60 -35.31 -12.11
CA ASP A 431 25.71 -35.92 -12.84
C ASP A 431 26.27 -34.98 -13.92
N ARG A 432 27.59 -34.86 -13.99
CA ARG A 432 28.28 -33.90 -14.86
C ARG A 432 28.03 -34.18 -16.34
N ALA A 433 27.87 -35.43 -16.76
CA ALA A 433 27.58 -35.76 -18.14
C ALA A 433 26.15 -35.36 -18.52
N ALA A 434 25.17 -35.70 -17.67
CA ALA A 434 23.77 -35.33 -17.86
C ALA A 434 23.54 -33.81 -17.86
N VAL A 435 24.22 -33.06 -16.97
CA VAL A 435 24.18 -31.60 -16.90
C VAL A 435 24.73 -30.96 -18.17
N MET A 436 25.88 -31.44 -18.68
CA MET A 436 26.45 -30.92 -19.92
C MET A 436 25.57 -31.20 -21.13
N ASP A 437 24.91 -32.36 -21.19
CA ASP A 437 24.00 -32.71 -22.30
C ASP A 437 22.69 -31.92 -22.25
N ALA A 438 22.14 -31.68 -21.05
CA ALA A 438 20.96 -30.85 -20.85
C ALA A 438 21.24 -29.37 -21.19
N LEU A 439 22.34 -28.79 -20.69
CA LEU A 439 22.71 -27.40 -20.97
C LEU A 439 23.16 -27.13 -22.42
N ARG A 440 23.54 -28.18 -23.17
CA ARG A 440 23.83 -28.06 -24.62
C ARG A 440 22.58 -27.75 -25.44
N THR A 441 21.41 -28.09 -24.92
CA THR A 441 20.14 -28.07 -25.68
C THR A 441 19.06 -27.23 -25.03
N LEU A 442 19.10 -27.02 -23.71
CA LEU A 442 18.11 -26.28 -22.93
C LEU A 442 18.74 -25.15 -22.11
N THR A 443 17.91 -24.20 -21.69
CA THR A 443 18.31 -23.15 -20.75
C THR A 443 18.52 -23.72 -19.34
N LYS A 444 19.27 -23.02 -18.48
CA LYS A 444 19.62 -23.48 -17.12
C LYS A 444 18.40 -23.91 -16.29
N GLU A 445 17.30 -23.16 -16.35
CA GLU A 445 16.06 -23.43 -15.62
C GLU A 445 15.32 -24.67 -16.14
N GLU A 446 15.33 -24.86 -17.46
CA GLU A 446 14.74 -26.03 -18.09
C GLU A 446 15.60 -27.29 -17.88
N ALA A 447 16.93 -27.14 -17.91
CA ALA A 447 17.88 -28.19 -17.57
C ALA A 447 17.71 -28.64 -16.11
N LEU A 448 17.51 -27.70 -15.18
CA LEU A 448 17.15 -27.98 -13.78
C LEU A 448 15.84 -28.76 -13.65
N ARG A 449 14.79 -28.33 -14.36
CA ARG A 449 13.49 -29.02 -14.37
C ARG A 449 13.58 -30.43 -14.94
N GLN A 450 14.40 -30.63 -15.97
CA GLN A 450 14.61 -31.93 -16.60
C GLN A 450 15.47 -32.87 -15.74
N LEU A 451 16.50 -32.33 -15.08
CA LEU A 451 17.37 -33.08 -14.17
C LEU A 451 16.71 -33.39 -12.81
N GLY A 452 15.67 -32.64 -12.44
CA GLY A 452 14.83 -32.88 -11.26
C GLY A 452 13.68 -33.86 -11.50
N GLN A 453 13.38 -34.24 -12.75
CA GLN A 453 12.45 -35.33 -13.03
C GLN A 453 13.15 -36.68 -12.79
N PRO A 454 12.54 -37.61 -12.01
CA PRO A 454 13.11 -38.93 -11.83
C PRO A 454 13.11 -39.69 -13.17
N LEU A 455 14.30 -39.85 -13.76
CA LEU A 455 14.53 -40.78 -14.86
C LEU A 455 14.12 -42.19 -14.40
N PRO A 456 13.33 -42.93 -15.19
CA PRO A 456 13.15 -44.36 -14.97
C PRO A 456 14.53 -45.02 -15.01
N ARG A 457 14.91 -45.72 -13.94
CA ARG A 457 16.13 -46.52 -13.88
C ARG A 457 16.03 -47.66 -14.88
N ASP A 458 16.63 -47.49 -16.05
CA ASP A 458 16.97 -48.59 -16.96
C ASP A 458 18.25 -49.28 -16.45
N ASP A 459 18.08 -50.27 -15.59
CA ASP A 459 19.08 -51.32 -15.38
C ASP A 459 18.81 -52.46 -16.39
N SER A 460 19.57 -52.49 -17.49
CA SER A 460 20.28 -53.70 -18.01
C SER A 460 20.77 -53.57 -19.47
N PRO A 461 21.84 -54.30 -19.87
CA PRO A 461 22.70 -54.00 -21.04
C PRO A 461 22.26 -54.68 -22.37
N PRO A 462 22.82 -54.31 -23.54
CA PRO A 462 22.35 -54.77 -24.87
C PRO A 462 23.21 -55.93 -25.43
N PRO A 463 22.97 -56.43 -26.67
CA PRO A 463 21.71 -56.98 -27.19
C PRO A 463 21.94 -58.30 -27.98
N VAL A 464 20.97 -59.24 -28.03
CA VAL A 464 20.80 -60.11 -29.22
C VAL A 464 19.37 -60.67 -29.34
N GLY A 465 18.70 -60.37 -30.46
CA GLY A 465 17.95 -61.38 -31.23
C GLY A 465 16.45 -61.60 -30.97
N ALA A 466 15.67 -61.18 -31.97
CA ALA A 466 14.47 -61.84 -32.51
C ALA A 466 13.07 -61.65 -31.86
N ALA A 467 12.28 -60.82 -32.57
CA ALA A 467 10.98 -61.14 -33.18
C ALA A 467 9.67 -61.15 -32.37
N THR A 468 8.66 -60.56 -33.06
CA THR A 468 7.19 -60.78 -33.06
C THR A 468 6.28 -60.09 -32.03
N GLU A 469 5.55 -59.09 -32.57
CA GLU A 469 4.10 -58.82 -32.53
C GLU A 469 3.27 -58.99 -31.23
N GLY A 470 2.45 -57.96 -30.93
CA GLY A 470 1.16 -58.15 -30.24
C GLY A 470 0.65 -57.02 -29.33
N THR A 471 -0.03 -56.03 -29.91
CA THR A 471 -1.40 -55.57 -29.54
C THR A 471 -1.76 -55.11 -28.11
N SER A 472 -2.11 -53.81 -28.02
CA SER A 472 -3.33 -53.20 -27.42
C SER A 472 -3.43 -52.78 -25.93
N ALA A 473 -3.73 -51.47 -25.76
CA ALA A 473 -4.71 -50.83 -24.85
C ALA A 473 -4.56 -50.98 -23.33
N ALA A 474 -5.00 -50.08 -22.45
CA ALA A 474 -5.47 -48.69 -22.48
C ALA A 474 -5.67 -48.26 -21.01
N ALA A 475 -5.59 -46.95 -20.78
CA ALA A 475 -6.39 -46.15 -19.87
C ALA A 475 -6.26 -46.24 -18.33
N ALA A 476 -6.41 -45.02 -17.77
CA ALA A 476 -7.03 -44.64 -16.49
C ALA A 476 -6.10 -44.59 -15.27
N THR A 477 -6.18 -43.66 -14.32
CA THR A 477 -6.85 -42.36 -14.03
C THR A 477 -6.38 -41.97 -12.61
N THR A 478 -6.75 -40.78 -12.14
CA THR A 478 -6.82 -40.31 -10.73
C THR A 478 -5.50 -39.90 -10.09
N ASP A 479 -5.40 -38.93 -9.19
CA ASP A 479 -6.14 -37.71 -8.75
C ASP A 479 -5.39 -37.33 -7.45
N ASP A 480 -5.42 -36.04 -7.09
CA ASP A 480 -5.29 -35.52 -5.71
C ASP A 480 -3.94 -35.71 -4.97
N GLU A 481 -3.55 -34.94 -3.97
CA GLU A 481 -3.79 -33.59 -3.46
C GLU A 481 -2.72 -33.43 -2.34
N ASP A 482 -2.20 -32.22 -2.18
CA ASP A 482 -1.93 -31.56 -0.90
C ASP A 482 -0.78 -31.99 0.06
N ALA A 483 -0.40 -30.99 0.88
CA ALA A 483 0.27 -31.04 2.18
C ALA A 483 1.82 -30.86 2.29
N ALA A 484 2.16 -29.58 2.54
CA ALA A 484 3.04 -29.02 3.58
C ALA A 484 3.84 -29.92 4.55
N ALA A 485 5.10 -29.53 4.80
CA ALA A 485 5.81 -29.39 6.09
C ALA A 485 7.28 -28.97 5.79
N ASP A 486 7.77 -27.78 6.13
CA ASP A 486 8.19 -27.23 7.44
C ASP A 486 9.57 -27.68 7.93
N ASP A 487 10.43 -26.67 8.15
CA ASP A 487 11.71 -26.52 8.87
C ASP A 487 12.74 -27.67 8.98
N ASP A 488 13.99 -27.37 8.57
CA ASP A 488 15.05 -27.09 9.56
C ASP A 488 16.26 -26.38 8.91
N ALA A 489 16.78 -25.42 9.66
CA ALA A 489 17.93 -24.60 9.33
C ALA A 489 19.25 -25.32 9.68
N THR A 490 20.31 -25.08 8.92
CA THR A 490 21.51 -24.34 9.40
C THR A 490 22.76 -24.59 8.55
N ALA A 491 23.45 -23.47 8.35
CA ALA A 491 24.88 -23.29 8.04
C ALA A 491 25.35 -23.56 6.60
N ALA A 492 26.15 -22.72 5.95
CA ALA A 492 26.61 -21.37 6.24
C ALA A 492 27.39 -20.89 5.01
N ALA A 493 27.05 -19.69 4.53
CA ALA A 493 28.01 -18.62 4.27
C ALA A 493 29.17 -18.88 3.28
N ALA A 494 28.99 -18.40 2.04
CA ALA A 494 30.03 -17.64 1.36
C ALA A 494 29.43 -16.87 0.16
N ALA A 495 29.77 -15.58 0.08
CA ALA A 495 29.60 -14.66 -1.05
C ALA A 495 28.27 -13.89 -1.18
N ALA A 496 27.91 -13.13 -0.14
CA ALA A 496 27.16 -11.89 -0.30
C ALA A 496 28.12 -10.69 -0.18
N ALA A 497 28.57 -10.16 -1.31
CA ALA A 497 29.10 -8.80 -1.36
C ALA A 497 27.91 -7.85 -1.36
N ALA A 498 27.50 -7.44 -0.16
CA ALA A 498 26.40 -6.54 0.08
C ALA A 498 26.64 -5.17 -0.57
N SER A 499 25.80 -4.83 -1.56
CA SER A 499 25.49 -3.45 -1.88
C SER A 499 24.46 -2.94 -0.85
N PRO A 500 24.43 -1.64 -0.50
CA PRO A 500 23.57 -1.12 0.56
C PRO A 500 22.12 -0.90 0.07
N GLU A 501 21.53 -1.90 -0.61
CA GLU A 501 20.18 -1.81 -1.19
C GLU A 501 19.16 -2.74 -0.51
N ASN A 502 19.51 -3.37 0.62
CA ASN A 502 18.65 -4.38 1.26
C ASN A 502 17.71 -3.85 2.37
N ASP A 503 17.52 -2.52 2.47
CA ASP A 503 16.51 -1.90 3.35
C ASP A 503 15.19 -1.65 2.58
N ARG A 504 14.86 -2.54 1.63
CA ARG A 504 13.66 -2.43 0.81
C ARG A 504 12.50 -3.17 1.44
N ASP A 505 11.36 -2.50 1.54
CA ASP A 505 10.13 -3.08 2.06
C ASP A 505 9.25 -3.60 0.92
N GLU A 506 9.68 -4.70 0.30
CA GLU A 506 9.01 -5.29 -0.87
C GLU A 506 7.55 -5.64 -0.59
N GLU A 507 7.24 -6.09 0.63
CA GLU A 507 5.87 -6.38 1.06
C GLU A 507 5.00 -5.14 0.98
N MET A 508 5.46 -4.01 1.54
CA MET A 508 4.71 -2.75 1.55
C MET A 508 4.56 -2.17 0.14
N GLU A 509 5.59 -2.28 -0.70
CA GLU A 509 5.53 -1.83 -2.09
C GLU A 509 4.52 -2.63 -2.92
N ASN A 510 4.46 -3.94 -2.70
CA ASN A 510 3.45 -4.81 -3.29
C ASN A 510 2.03 -4.47 -2.80
N GLU A 511 1.86 -4.09 -1.53
CA GLU A 511 0.57 -3.61 -1.01
C GLU A 511 0.14 -2.33 -1.73
N ILE A 512 1.01 -1.32 -1.81
CA ILE A 512 0.71 -0.04 -2.48
C ILE A 512 0.34 -0.28 -3.94
N ALA A 513 1.11 -1.12 -4.65
CA ALA A 513 0.86 -1.37 -6.06
C ALA A 513 -0.49 -2.06 -6.33
N LYS A 514 -0.96 -2.91 -5.40
CA LYS A 514 -2.30 -3.53 -5.49
C LYS A 514 -3.43 -2.54 -5.20
N GLU A 515 -3.16 -1.50 -4.42
CA GLU A 515 -4.12 -0.48 -4.04
C GLU A 515 -4.30 0.62 -5.12
N LEU A 516 -3.37 0.69 -6.08
CA LEU A 516 -3.47 1.65 -7.18
C LEU A 516 -4.70 1.40 -8.06
N PRO A 517 -5.40 2.48 -8.48
CA PRO A 517 -6.58 2.34 -9.31
C PRO A 517 -6.21 1.73 -10.67
N GLN A 518 -6.95 0.71 -11.08
CA GLN A 518 -6.78 0.07 -12.39
C GLN A 518 -7.26 0.95 -13.55
N ASP A 519 -8.10 1.95 -13.26
CA ASP A 519 -8.72 2.86 -14.22
C ASP A 519 -8.98 4.24 -13.58
N ALA A 520 -8.84 5.31 -14.36
CA ALA A 520 -9.02 6.70 -13.93
C ALA A 520 -10.45 6.96 -13.40
N MET A 521 -11.45 6.22 -13.87
CA MET A 521 -12.83 6.38 -13.38
C MET A 521 -13.09 5.69 -12.05
N THR A 522 -12.13 4.95 -11.49
CA THR A 522 -12.31 4.27 -10.19
C THR A 522 -12.50 5.29 -9.09
N ASP A 523 -11.82 6.42 -9.18
CA ASP A 523 -11.89 7.51 -8.19
C ASP A 523 -13.28 8.16 -8.07
N TYR A 524 -14.09 8.03 -9.13
CA TYR A 524 -15.45 8.55 -9.21
C TYR A 524 -16.51 7.51 -8.78
N ASP A 525 -16.12 6.23 -8.64
CA ASP A 525 -17.03 5.13 -8.32
C ASP A 525 -17.27 4.99 -6.81
N ILE A 526 -17.80 6.04 -6.20
CA ILE A 526 -18.05 6.10 -4.76
C ILE A 526 -19.31 5.28 -4.41
N GLU A 527 -19.22 4.39 -3.43
CA GLU A 527 -20.42 3.77 -2.84
C GLU A 527 -21.19 4.79 -2.01
N VAL A 528 -22.43 5.09 -2.41
CA VAL A 528 -23.22 6.20 -1.85
C VAL A 528 -24.11 5.81 -0.66
N SER A 529 -23.96 4.59 -0.14
CA SER A 529 -24.82 4.03 0.91
C SER A 529 -24.73 4.87 2.20
N LYS A 530 -23.50 5.18 2.64
CA LYS A 530 -23.25 5.96 3.87
C LYS A 530 -23.70 7.41 3.75
N GLU A 531 -23.59 7.99 2.56
CA GLU A 531 -24.08 9.33 2.23
C GLU A 531 -25.60 9.40 2.29
N GLY A 532 -26.28 8.35 1.85
CA GLY A 532 -27.74 8.22 1.97
C GLY A 532 -28.21 8.23 3.42
N ASP A 533 -27.56 7.44 4.28
CA ASP A 533 -27.86 7.37 5.71
C ASP A 533 -27.60 8.72 6.40
N ALA A 534 -26.47 9.35 6.11
CA ALA A 534 -26.12 10.66 6.63
C ALA A 534 -27.10 11.76 6.16
N LEU A 535 -27.51 11.73 4.87
CA LEU A 535 -28.51 12.66 4.36
C LEU A 535 -29.84 12.53 5.11
N ALA A 536 -30.31 11.31 5.34
CA ALA A 536 -31.54 11.06 6.08
C ALA A 536 -31.45 11.54 7.53
N GLU A 537 -30.32 11.30 8.21
CA GLU A 537 -30.06 11.76 9.58
C GLU A 537 -30.12 13.29 9.67
N TYR A 538 -29.38 14.00 8.82
CA TYR A 538 -29.28 15.47 8.89
C TYR A 538 -30.55 16.19 8.41
N LEU A 539 -31.27 15.65 7.43
CA LEU A 539 -32.58 16.18 7.03
C LEU A 539 -33.59 16.04 8.18
N SER A 540 -33.62 14.89 8.85
CA SER A 540 -34.49 14.68 10.02
C SER A 540 -34.15 15.61 11.18
N MET A 541 -32.86 15.90 11.41
CA MET A 541 -32.42 16.87 12.41
C MET A 541 -32.88 18.29 12.05
N LEU A 542 -32.73 18.69 10.78
CA LEU A 542 -33.19 20.00 10.30
C LEU A 542 -34.69 20.20 10.46
N ASP A 543 -35.49 19.19 10.11
CA ASP A 543 -36.95 19.24 10.26
C ASP A 543 -37.38 19.34 11.73
N SER A 544 -36.60 18.72 12.62
CA SER A 544 -36.81 18.84 14.08
C SER A 544 -36.46 20.24 14.59
N THR A 545 -35.39 20.86 14.07
CA THR A 545 -34.99 22.23 14.44
C THR A 545 -35.89 23.31 13.85
N GLY A 546 -36.58 23.04 12.74
CA GLY A 546 -37.52 23.98 12.11
C GLY A 546 -38.94 23.99 12.71
N ASN A 547 -39.25 23.03 13.60
CA ASN A 547 -40.53 22.91 14.31
C ASN A 547 -40.48 23.52 15.75
N VAL A 548 -39.44 24.28 16.06
CA VAL A 548 -39.28 25.09 17.29
C VAL A 548 -39.19 26.55 16.87
#